data_AF-A0A9W6U0J0-F1
#
_entry.id   AF-A0A9W6U0J0-F1
#
_cell.length_a   1.000
_cell.length_b   1.000
_cell.length_c   1.000
_cell.angle_alpha   90.00
_cell.angle_beta   90.00
_cell.angle_gamma   90.00
#
_symmetry.space_group_name_H-M   'P 1'
#
loop_
_entity.id
_entity.type
_entity.pdbx_description
1 polymer ?
#
loop_
_entity_poly.entity_id
_entity_poly.type
_entity_poly.pdbx_seq_one_letter_code
_entity_poly.pdbx_strand_id
1 'polypeptide(L)'
;MGVRFGKAFVNTVTIIKMCVVAFIIIAGFAAMNPDNLSPFVPTRTELNGAISFGTQGIITGASQAFFGYVCFDEVCCLAGETKNPKKIMPIAVMVVVVATMVLSALCSFVLSGMVPYLDAGSFGDGFEGHGWSWAGTIVRAGEVVTMPVVALIGFLAQPRLNYALACDGLLPRVFAEVDSKGNLFKNTLITGLFFTAIAIVVPFDTLWDIVNFGVMMSFSIANISLILARMKPQSPKLGPSLVAALFVTAGCSVFLYQEGYENSSSTACLILAIVFLITTVGISVTLFVKCPQTANSPGLFAAPLVPFIPAACILANWYMIAQIDHLAHGFSVAWMVVGAISYFVYGYFHAES
;
A
#
# COMPACT_ATOMS: atom_id res chain seq x y z
N MET A 1 6.36 19.34 -25.37
CA MET A 1 5.38 20.06 -24.52
C MET A 1 4.97 19.31 -23.24
N GLY A 2 5.18 17.99 -23.12
CA GLY A 2 4.61 17.17 -22.04
C GLY A 2 5.19 17.31 -20.61
N VAL A 3 6.52 17.33 -20.41
CA VAL A 3 7.10 17.25 -19.04
C VAL A 3 6.94 18.54 -18.25
N ARG A 4 7.15 19.71 -18.87
CA ARG A 4 6.97 21.02 -18.20
C ARG A 4 5.50 21.30 -17.86
N PHE A 5 4.59 20.97 -18.77
CA PHE A 5 3.15 21.11 -18.52
C PHE A 5 2.67 20.11 -17.47
N GLY A 6 3.09 18.84 -17.56
CA GLY A 6 2.78 17.82 -16.56
C GLY A 6 3.27 18.20 -15.17
N LYS A 7 4.50 18.73 -15.06
CA LYS A 7 5.03 19.23 -13.77
C LYS A 7 4.20 20.38 -13.21
N ALA A 8 3.83 21.36 -14.05
CA ALA A 8 3.02 22.50 -13.61
C ALA A 8 1.61 22.05 -13.18
N PHE A 9 1.00 21.15 -13.94
CA PHE A 9 -0.31 20.59 -13.65
C PHE A 9 -0.31 19.81 -12.32
N VAL A 10 0.63 18.87 -12.15
CA VAL A 10 0.77 18.09 -10.91
C VAL A 10 1.01 19.00 -9.72
N ASN A 11 1.96 19.94 -9.81
CA ASN A 11 2.23 20.88 -8.72
C ASN A 11 1.00 21.72 -8.35
N THR A 12 0.24 22.20 -9.34
CA THR A 12 -0.97 23.00 -9.10
C THR A 12 -2.02 22.18 -8.36
N VAL A 13 -2.27 20.94 -8.80
CA VAL A 13 -3.22 20.08 -8.10
C VAL A 13 -2.73 19.72 -6.70
N THR A 14 -1.44 19.44 -6.51
CA THR A 14 -0.88 19.17 -5.19
C THR A 14 -1.06 20.36 -4.25
N ILE A 15 -0.84 21.59 -4.72
CA ILE A 15 -1.07 22.80 -3.91
C ILE A 15 -2.55 22.89 -3.51
N ILE A 16 -3.47 22.68 -4.44
CA ILE A 16 -4.92 22.69 -4.16
C ILE A 16 -5.27 21.64 -3.10
N LYS A 17 -4.77 20.40 -3.24
CA LYS A 17 -4.97 19.33 -2.24
C LYS A 17 -4.46 19.75 -0.86
N MET A 18 -3.26 20.31 -0.78
CA MET A 18 -2.67 20.76 0.48
C MET A 18 -3.46 21.91 1.11
N CYS A 19 -4.03 22.82 0.30
CA CYS A 19 -4.91 23.88 0.80
C CYS A 19 -6.20 23.32 1.40
N VAL A 20 -6.82 22.32 0.76
CA VAL A 20 -8.03 21.66 1.30
C VAL A 20 -7.72 20.95 2.62
N VAL A 21 -6.61 20.20 2.70
CA VAL A 21 -6.19 19.53 3.94
C VAL A 21 -5.88 20.54 5.04
N ALA A 22 -5.16 21.62 4.73
CA ALA A 22 -4.88 22.68 5.70
C ALA A 22 -6.18 23.36 6.19
N PHE A 23 -7.14 23.57 5.30
CA PHE A 23 -8.46 24.09 5.67
C PHE A 23 -9.20 23.15 6.63
N ILE A 24 -9.25 21.84 6.34
CA ILE A 24 -9.88 20.84 7.22
C ILE A 24 -9.27 20.90 8.62
N ILE A 25 -7.94 20.93 8.72
CA ILE A 25 -7.24 20.98 10.01
C ILE A 25 -7.58 22.28 10.77
N ILE A 26 -7.42 23.44 10.13
CA ILE A 26 -7.60 24.74 10.79
C ILE A 26 -9.07 24.97 11.17
N ALA A 27 -9.99 24.76 10.23
CA ALA A 27 -11.41 24.97 10.46
C ALA A 27 -11.98 23.94 11.44
N GLY A 28 -11.52 22.69 11.37
CA GLY A 28 -12.01 21.66 12.26
C GLY A 28 -11.48 21.82 13.69
N PHE A 29 -10.27 22.35 13.92
CA PHE A 29 -9.84 22.77 15.26
C PHE A 29 -10.76 23.86 15.84
N ALA A 30 -11.30 24.74 15.00
CA ALA A 30 -12.24 25.77 15.44
C ALA A 30 -13.66 25.22 15.70
N ALA A 31 -14.05 24.14 15.03
CA ALA A 31 -15.35 23.46 15.19
C ALA A 31 -15.31 22.30 16.22
N MET A 32 -14.17 22.06 16.86
CA MET A 32 -13.97 20.94 17.77
C MET A 32 -14.70 21.16 19.10
N ASN A 33 -15.48 20.15 19.53
CA ASN A 33 -16.02 20.09 20.88
C ASN A 33 -15.26 19.03 21.71
N PRO A 34 -14.55 19.42 22.79
CA PRO A 34 -13.81 18.48 23.64
C PRO A 34 -14.65 17.35 24.23
N ASP A 35 -15.96 17.54 24.37
CA ASP A 35 -16.86 16.50 24.91
C ASP A 35 -16.95 15.28 23.99
N ASN A 36 -16.81 15.47 22.67
CA ASN A 36 -16.81 14.38 21.69
C ASN A 36 -15.57 13.47 21.81
N LEU A 37 -14.48 13.98 22.41
CA LEU A 37 -13.25 13.23 22.64
C LEU A 37 -13.34 12.31 23.87
N SER A 38 -14.43 12.35 24.63
CA SER A 38 -14.62 11.52 25.82
C SER A 38 -15.69 10.46 25.57
N PRO A 39 -15.38 9.15 25.66
CA PRO A 39 -14.07 8.55 25.98
C PRO A 39 -13.12 8.50 24.78
N PHE A 40 -11.84 8.88 24.99
CA PHE A 40 -10.83 8.88 23.92
C PHE A 40 -10.53 7.48 23.37
N VAL A 41 -10.62 6.48 24.25
CA VAL A 41 -10.59 5.07 23.88
C VAL A 41 -11.90 4.45 24.37
N PRO A 42 -12.89 4.25 23.47
CA PRO A 42 -14.13 3.59 23.84
C PRO A 42 -13.88 2.16 24.33
N THR A 43 -14.73 1.68 25.24
CA THR A 43 -14.64 0.31 25.75
C THR A 43 -14.89 -0.70 24.63
N ARG A 44 -14.16 -1.82 24.68
CA ARG A 44 -14.29 -2.92 23.71
C ARG A 44 -15.75 -3.34 23.60
N THR A 45 -16.30 -3.22 22.39
CA THR A 45 -17.70 -3.53 22.09
C THR A 45 -17.75 -4.33 20.80
N GLU A 46 -18.56 -5.38 20.73
CA GLU A 46 -18.79 -6.09 19.48
C GLU A 46 -19.79 -5.30 18.63
N LEU A 47 -19.35 -4.84 17.45
CA LEU A 47 -20.20 -4.22 16.44
C LEU A 47 -20.18 -5.11 15.20
N ASN A 48 -21.36 -5.51 14.72
CA ASN A 48 -21.51 -6.31 13.49
C ASN A 48 -20.67 -7.61 13.46
N GLY A 49 -20.47 -8.27 14.61
CA GLY A 49 -19.69 -9.51 14.69
C GLY A 49 -18.17 -9.32 14.70
N ALA A 50 -17.68 -8.08 14.73
CA ALA A 50 -16.26 -7.74 14.87
C ALA A 50 -15.99 -7.00 16.19
N ILE A 51 -14.90 -7.35 16.87
CA ILE A 51 -14.46 -6.67 18.10
C ILE A 51 -14.03 -5.25 17.71
N SER A 52 -14.84 -4.26 18.10
CA SER A 52 -14.59 -2.85 17.81
C SER A 52 -14.14 -2.10 19.08
N PHE A 53 -13.31 -1.07 18.90
CA PHE A 53 -12.77 -0.21 19.95
C PHE A 53 -11.80 -0.89 20.95
N GLY A 54 -11.37 -0.14 21.97
CA GLY A 54 -10.29 -0.53 22.87
C GLY A 54 -8.90 -0.57 22.21
N THR A 55 -7.92 -1.15 22.90
CA THR A 55 -6.54 -1.26 22.39
C THR A 55 -6.43 -2.05 21.09
N GLN A 56 -7.33 -3.01 20.85
CA GLN A 56 -7.37 -3.77 19.60
C GLN A 56 -7.93 -2.93 18.45
N GLY A 57 -8.99 -2.16 18.71
CA GLY A 57 -9.53 -1.23 17.72
C GLY A 57 -8.53 -0.17 17.28
N ILE A 58 -7.61 0.26 18.17
CA ILE A 58 -6.52 1.18 17.79
C ILE A 58 -5.61 0.53 16.75
N ILE A 59 -5.21 -0.73 16.96
CA ILE A 59 -4.30 -1.42 16.02
C ILE A 59 -5.01 -1.69 14.69
N THR A 60 -6.27 -2.15 14.75
CA THR A 60 -7.08 -2.43 13.55
C THR A 60 -7.34 -1.16 12.74
N GLY A 61 -7.74 -0.07 13.41
CA GLY A 61 -7.93 1.23 12.77
C GLY A 61 -6.63 1.83 12.22
N ALA A 62 -5.49 1.63 12.89
CA ALA A 62 -4.19 2.08 12.39
C ALA A 62 -3.79 1.37 11.10
N SER A 63 -4.04 0.05 11.01
CA SER A 63 -3.83 -0.73 9.79
C SER A 63 -4.76 -0.30 8.65
N GLN A 64 -6.04 -0.04 8.95
CA GLN A 64 -6.99 0.48 7.96
C GLN A 64 -6.58 1.87 7.47
N ALA A 65 -6.12 2.75 8.37
CA ALA A 65 -5.59 4.06 8.03
C ALA A 65 -4.30 3.97 7.20
N PHE A 66 -3.50 2.91 7.38
CA PHE A 66 -2.29 2.68 6.59
C PHE A 66 -2.57 2.57 5.10
N PHE A 67 -3.73 2.01 4.72
CA PHE A 67 -4.13 1.92 3.31
C PHE A 67 -4.30 3.30 2.65
N GLY A 68 -4.67 4.33 3.41
CA GLY A 68 -4.72 5.72 2.94
C GLY A 68 -3.35 6.36 2.65
N TYR A 69 -2.25 5.71 3.06
CA TYR A 69 -0.88 6.19 2.84
C TYR A 69 -0.14 5.47 1.70
N VAL A 70 -0.78 4.51 1.05
CA VAL A 70 -0.23 3.83 -0.13
C VAL A 70 -0.02 4.87 -1.26
N CYS A 71 0.96 4.64 -2.14
CA CYS A 71 1.49 5.52 -3.22
C CYS A 71 2.83 6.22 -2.94
N PHE A 72 3.47 6.03 -1.78
CA PHE A 72 4.83 6.58 -1.56
C PHE A 72 5.87 5.97 -2.52
N ASP A 73 5.61 4.79 -3.06
CA ASP A 73 6.43 4.06 -4.01
C ASP A 73 6.40 4.66 -5.43
N GLU A 74 5.42 5.50 -5.76
CA GLU A 74 5.42 6.27 -7.02
C GLU A 74 6.63 7.21 -7.11
N VAL A 75 7.10 7.71 -5.96
CA VAL A 75 8.33 8.51 -5.89
C VAL A 75 9.52 7.69 -6.42
N CYS A 76 9.55 6.38 -6.17
CA CYS A 76 10.60 5.47 -6.63
C CYS A 76 10.64 5.33 -8.17
N CYS A 77 9.49 5.44 -8.85
CA CYS A 77 9.44 5.40 -10.31
C CYS A 77 10.16 6.60 -10.96
N LEU A 78 10.31 7.71 -10.24
CA LEU A 78 11.01 8.92 -10.69
C LEU A 78 12.51 8.92 -10.32
N ALA A 79 13.04 7.79 -9.81
CA ALA A 79 14.47 7.67 -9.48
C ALA A 79 15.37 7.96 -10.69
N GLY A 80 14.96 7.54 -11.89
CA GLY A 80 15.72 7.77 -13.12
C GLY A 80 15.82 9.24 -13.54
N GLU A 81 14.85 10.08 -13.11
CA GLU A 81 14.82 11.52 -13.42
C GLU A 81 15.42 12.37 -12.28
N THR A 82 15.78 11.74 -11.17
CA THR A 82 16.24 12.42 -9.95
C THR A 82 17.72 12.76 -10.02
N LYS A 83 18.07 14.00 -9.69
CA LYS A 83 19.47 14.42 -9.53
C LYS A 83 20.05 13.75 -8.28
N ASN A 84 21.07 12.92 -8.42
CA ASN A 84 21.66 12.13 -7.31
C ASN A 84 20.63 11.26 -6.55
N PRO A 85 20.14 10.18 -7.19
CA PRO A 85 19.12 9.31 -6.60
C PRO A 85 19.53 8.71 -5.25
N LYS A 86 20.81 8.41 -5.06
CA LYS A 86 21.35 7.79 -3.84
C LYS A 86 21.02 8.57 -2.56
N LYS A 87 21.01 9.91 -2.62
CA LYS A 87 20.73 10.78 -1.46
C LYS A 87 19.30 11.28 -1.46
N ILE A 88 18.75 11.65 -2.62
CA ILE A 88 17.45 12.29 -2.70
C ILE A 88 16.32 11.29 -2.51
N MET A 89 16.41 10.08 -3.07
CA MET A 89 15.31 9.12 -3.04
C MET A 89 14.92 8.70 -1.61
N PRO A 90 15.85 8.32 -0.72
CA PRO A 90 15.48 7.94 0.64
C PRO A 90 14.85 9.11 1.43
N ILE A 91 15.38 10.32 1.26
CA ILE A 91 14.85 11.52 1.92
C ILE A 91 13.44 11.84 1.42
N ALA A 92 13.22 11.76 0.10
CA ALA A 92 11.92 12.04 -0.50
C ALA A 92 10.84 11.08 0.01
N VAL A 93 11.12 9.77 0.02
CA VAL A 93 10.18 8.76 0.54
C VAL A 93 9.88 9.00 2.02
N MET A 94 10.91 9.22 2.86
CA MET A 94 10.71 9.48 4.29
C MET A 94 9.89 10.75 4.56
N VAL A 95 10.17 11.84 3.84
CA VAL A 95 9.44 13.11 3.98
C VAL A 95 7.98 12.92 3.59
N VAL A 96 7.68 12.23 2.48
CA VAL A 96 6.31 11.97 2.04
C VAL A 96 5.56 11.14 3.09
N VAL A 97 6.14 10.03 3.55
CA VAL A 97 5.49 9.15 4.53
C VAL A 97 5.22 9.88 5.85
N VAL A 98 6.22 10.58 6.39
CA VAL A 98 6.08 11.31 7.66
C VAL A 98 5.10 12.47 7.53
N ALA A 99 5.18 13.26 6.46
CA ALA A 99 4.28 14.38 6.26
C ALA A 99 2.82 13.93 6.13
N THR A 100 2.55 12.88 5.34
CA THR A 100 1.19 12.35 5.19
C THR A 100 0.69 11.74 6.50
N MET A 101 1.54 11.03 7.24
CA MET A 101 1.19 10.51 8.57
C MET A 101 0.77 11.63 9.53
N VAL A 102 1.53 12.73 9.62
CA VAL A 102 1.19 13.86 10.51
C VAL A 102 -0.10 14.53 10.06
N LEU A 103 -0.25 14.81 8.76
CA LEU A 103 -1.45 15.48 8.24
C LEU A 103 -2.70 14.65 8.47
N SER A 104 -2.67 13.36 8.17
CA SER A 104 -3.83 12.48 8.38
C SER A 104 -4.11 12.24 9.85
N ALA A 105 -3.10 12.13 10.72
CA ALA A 105 -3.32 12.04 12.16
C ALA A 105 -4.02 13.30 12.70
N LEU A 106 -3.62 14.49 12.24
CA LEU A 106 -4.27 15.75 12.60
C LEU A 106 -5.71 15.81 12.07
N CYS A 107 -5.95 15.41 10.82
CA CYS A 107 -7.30 15.35 10.25
C CYS A 107 -8.20 14.39 11.04
N SER A 108 -7.74 13.16 11.31
CA SER A 108 -8.49 12.16 12.09
C SER A 108 -8.80 12.68 13.50
N PHE A 109 -7.81 13.29 14.17
CA PHE A 109 -8.00 13.87 15.51
C PHE A 109 -9.08 14.95 15.52
N VAL A 110 -9.02 15.86 14.55
CA VAL A 110 -9.98 16.94 14.39
C VAL A 110 -11.38 16.41 14.08
N LEU A 111 -11.50 15.45 13.17
CA LEU A 111 -12.79 14.83 12.84
C LEU A 111 -13.45 14.17 14.05
N SER A 112 -12.69 13.40 14.84
CA SER A 112 -13.18 12.78 16.08
C SER A 112 -13.60 13.80 17.14
N GLY A 113 -13.08 15.03 17.07
CA GLY A 113 -13.50 16.12 17.95
C GLY A 113 -14.72 16.90 17.45
N MET A 114 -15.06 16.81 16.16
CA MET A 114 -16.19 17.54 15.57
C MET A 114 -17.53 16.82 15.73
N VAL A 115 -17.53 15.49 15.59
CA VAL A 115 -18.72 14.63 15.69
C VAL A 115 -18.45 13.40 16.55
N PRO A 116 -19.46 12.83 17.22
CA PRO A 116 -19.31 11.56 17.93
C PRO A 116 -18.73 10.46 17.03
N TYR A 117 -17.87 9.61 17.60
CA TYR A 117 -17.12 8.59 16.83
C TYR A 117 -17.99 7.58 16.08
N LEU A 118 -19.28 7.43 16.43
CA LEU A 118 -20.24 6.58 15.72
C LEU A 118 -20.75 7.21 14.41
N ASP A 119 -20.76 8.55 14.34
CA ASP A 119 -21.29 9.32 13.21
C ASP A 119 -20.17 9.92 12.35
N ALA A 120 -18.91 9.62 12.67
CA ALA A 120 -17.73 10.10 11.95
C ALA A 120 -17.52 9.37 10.62
N GLY A 121 -18.32 9.70 9.60
CA GLY A 121 -18.26 9.08 8.27
C GLY A 121 -17.31 9.78 7.27
N SER A 122 -17.37 11.11 7.17
CA SER A 122 -16.56 11.93 6.26
C SER A 122 -16.18 13.26 6.90
N PHE A 123 -15.08 13.86 6.45
CA PHE A 123 -14.70 15.21 6.86
C PHE A 123 -15.79 16.23 6.53
N GLY A 124 -16.47 16.08 5.39
CA GLY A 124 -17.61 16.93 5.02
C GLY A 124 -18.77 16.83 6.01
N ASP A 125 -19.11 15.61 6.40
CA ASP A 125 -20.20 15.30 7.35
C ASP A 125 -19.87 15.85 8.74
N GLY A 126 -18.59 15.81 9.13
CA GLY A 126 -18.11 16.40 10.37
C GLY A 126 -18.47 17.89 10.50
N PHE A 127 -18.26 18.69 9.43
CA PHE A 127 -18.61 20.11 9.44
C PHE A 127 -20.12 20.36 9.43
N GLU A 128 -20.89 19.49 8.77
CA GLU A 128 -22.35 19.57 8.75
C GLU A 128 -22.98 19.21 10.09
N GLY A 129 -22.43 18.23 10.80
CA GLY A 129 -22.86 17.88 12.16
C GLY A 129 -22.71 19.04 13.15
N HIS A 130 -21.76 19.94 12.92
CA HIS A 130 -21.57 21.17 13.70
C HIS A 130 -22.42 22.36 13.18
N GLY A 131 -23.18 22.20 12.10
CA GLY A 131 -23.98 23.26 11.47
C GLY A 131 -23.21 24.18 10.51
N TRP A 132 -21.94 23.89 10.21
CA TRP A 132 -21.13 24.65 9.23
C TRP A 132 -21.22 24.03 7.84
N SER A 133 -22.42 24.04 7.26
CA SER A 133 -22.69 23.48 5.92
C SER A 133 -21.86 24.10 4.80
N TRP A 134 -21.50 25.38 4.93
CA TRP A 134 -20.61 26.06 3.99
C TRP A 134 -19.21 25.43 3.96
N ALA A 135 -18.67 25.05 5.13
CA ALA A 135 -17.36 24.41 5.24
C ALA A 135 -17.43 22.96 4.75
N GLY A 136 -18.49 22.23 5.10
CA GLY A 136 -18.74 20.87 4.61
C GLY A 136 -18.81 20.81 3.08
N THR A 137 -19.49 21.78 2.45
CA THR A 137 -19.60 21.85 0.98
C THR A 137 -18.22 22.08 0.32
N ILE A 138 -17.39 22.95 0.88
CA ILE A 138 -16.02 23.20 0.38
C ILE A 138 -15.17 21.93 0.46
N VAL A 139 -15.25 21.23 1.59
CA VAL A 139 -14.47 19.99 1.82
C VAL A 139 -14.93 18.89 0.86
N ARG A 140 -16.23 18.62 0.75
CA ARG A 140 -16.76 17.62 -0.19
C ARG A 140 -16.42 17.96 -1.64
N ALA A 141 -16.52 19.23 -2.04
CA ALA A 141 -16.11 19.67 -3.37
C ALA A 141 -14.61 19.43 -3.60
N GLY A 142 -13.77 19.72 -2.61
CA GLY A 142 -12.34 19.42 -2.63
C GLY A 142 -12.06 17.92 -2.79
N GLU A 143 -12.70 17.07 -2.01
CA GLU A 143 -12.57 15.61 -2.08
C GLU A 143 -12.94 15.08 -3.48
N VAL A 144 -14.10 15.49 -4.01
CA VAL A 144 -14.60 15.06 -5.33
C VAL A 144 -13.67 15.50 -6.47
N VAL A 145 -13.14 16.73 -6.42
CA VAL A 145 -12.23 17.24 -7.46
C VAL A 145 -10.86 16.55 -7.42
N THR A 146 -10.42 16.11 -6.23
CA THR A 146 -9.06 15.62 -6.01
C THR A 146 -8.90 14.11 -6.25
N MET A 147 -9.97 13.34 -6.08
CA MET A 147 -10.01 11.89 -6.30
C MET A 147 -9.62 11.47 -7.74
N PRO A 148 -10.22 12.02 -8.82
CA PRO A 148 -9.87 11.63 -10.19
C PRO A 148 -8.41 11.88 -10.54
N VAL A 149 -7.76 12.85 -9.89
CA VAL A 149 -6.36 13.18 -10.16
C VAL A 149 -5.43 12.08 -9.64
N VAL A 150 -5.76 11.41 -8.53
CA VAL A 150 -4.98 10.25 -8.07
C VAL A 150 -5.07 9.12 -9.09
N ALA A 151 -6.29 8.81 -9.56
CA ALA A 151 -6.49 7.79 -10.59
C ALA A 151 -5.73 8.12 -11.89
N LEU A 152 -5.74 9.40 -12.31
CA LEU A 152 -5.01 9.85 -13.49
C LEU A 152 -3.50 9.61 -13.38
N ILE A 153 -2.89 9.86 -12.21
CA ILE A 153 -1.46 9.63 -11.99
C ILE A 153 -1.13 8.14 -12.14
N GLY A 154 -1.93 7.25 -11.56
CA GLY A 154 -1.79 5.80 -11.74
C GLY A 154 -1.88 5.37 -13.22
N PHE A 155 -2.83 5.94 -13.97
CA PHE A 155 -2.96 5.69 -15.41
C PHE A 155 -1.78 6.19 -16.25
N LEU A 156 -1.03 7.19 -15.79
CA LEU A 156 0.16 7.66 -16.51
C LEU A 156 1.35 6.71 -16.38
N ALA A 157 1.46 5.97 -15.28
CA ALA A 157 2.54 5.01 -15.05
C ALA A 157 2.29 3.67 -15.76
N GLN A 158 1.03 3.23 -15.80
CA GLN A 158 0.66 1.88 -16.24
C GLN A 158 1.04 1.52 -17.70
N PRO A 159 0.79 2.35 -18.73
CA PRO A 159 1.19 2.03 -20.10
C PRO A 159 2.70 1.83 -20.24
N ARG A 160 3.51 2.54 -19.44
CA ARG A 160 4.97 2.42 -19.45
C ARG A 160 5.43 1.06 -18.92
N LEU A 161 4.77 0.56 -17.87
CA LEU A 161 5.02 -0.77 -17.33
C LEU A 161 4.66 -1.85 -18.37
N ASN A 162 3.47 -1.74 -18.98
CA ASN A 162 3.04 -2.68 -20.01
C ASN A 162 3.95 -2.66 -21.24
N TYR A 163 4.44 -1.48 -21.63
CA TYR A 163 5.42 -1.34 -22.71
C TYR A 163 6.72 -2.07 -22.38
N ALA A 164 7.28 -1.86 -21.17
CA ALA A 164 8.49 -2.56 -20.74
C ALA A 164 8.31 -4.08 -20.73
N LEU A 165 7.20 -4.58 -20.17
CA LEU A 165 6.86 -6.01 -20.16
C LEU A 165 6.67 -6.57 -21.58
N ALA A 166 6.10 -5.79 -22.50
CA ALA A 166 5.94 -6.20 -23.89
C ALA A 166 7.28 -6.22 -24.66
N CYS A 167 8.20 -5.30 -24.36
CA CYS A 167 9.57 -5.33 -24.86
C CYS A 167 10.35 -6.55 -24.35
N ASP A 168 10.10 -6.97 -23.11
CA ASP A 168 10.69 -8.17 -22.52
C ASP A 168 10.02 -9.48 -22.99
N GLY A 169 9.04 -9.40 -23.90
CA GLY A 169 8.34 -10.58 -24.44
C GLY A 169 7.34 -11.23 -23.48
N LEU A 170 6.98 -10.54 -22.39
CA LEU A 170 6.06 -11.01 -21.35
C LEU A 170 4.61 -10.56 -21.57
N LEU A 171 4.35 -9.66 -22.51
CA LEU A 171 3.02 -9.23 -22.94
C LEU A 171 2.88 -9.20 -24.48
N PRO A 172 1.66 -9.27 -25.02
CA PRO A 172 1.39 -9.13 -26.46
C PRO A 172 2.03 -7.88 -27.06
N ARG A 173 2.60 -8.01 -28.27
CA ARG A 173 3.26 -6.91 -29.00
C ARG A 173 2.38 -5.67 -29.21
N VAL A 174 1.05 -5.82 -29.15
CA VAL A 174 0.08 -4.71 -29.21
C VAL A 174 0.35 -3.66 -28.12
N PHE A 175 0.87 -4.06 -26.96
CA PHE A 175 1.22 -3.14 -25.87
C PHE A 175 2.56 -2.41 -26.07
N ALA A 176 3.41 -2.93 -26.98
CA ALA A 176 4.68 -2.31 -27.38
C ALA A 176 4.54 -1.34 -28.57
N GLU A 177 3.36 -1.27 -29.20
CA GLU A 177 3.17 -0.40 -30.37
C GLU A 177 3.17 1.08 -29.99
N VAL A 178 4.07 1.84 -30.63
CA VAL A 178 4.25 3.28 -30.43
C VAL A 178 3.80 4.03 -31.67
N ASP A 179 3.03 5.12 -31.50
CA ASP A 179 2.66 6.02 -32.59
C ASP A 179 3.88 6.80 -33.13
N SER A 180 3.77 7.36 -34.32
CA SER A 180 4.72 8.24 -35.02
C SER A 180 5.36 9.33 -34.15
N LYS A 181 4.69 9.75 -33.06
CA LYS A 181 5.15 10.76 -32.11
C LYS A 181 5.79 10.21 -30.82
N GLY A 182 5.96 8.90 -30.69
CA GLY A 182 6.48 8.26 -29.48
C GLY A 182 5.44 7.98 -28.40
N ASN A 183 4.14 8.07 -28.71
CA ASN A 183 3.06 7.90 -27.73
C ASN A 183 2.48 6.48 -27.74
N LEU A 184 2.16 5.95 -26.56
CA LEU A 184 1.57 4.62 -26.34
C LEU A 184 0.02 4.65 -26.40
N PHE A 185 -0.55 5.20 -27.48
CA PHE A 185 -1.98 5.47 -27.57
C PHE A 185 -2.84 4.21 -27.49
N LYS A 186 -2.50 3.16 -28.27
CA LYS A 186 -3.25 1.89 -28.29
C LYS A 186 -3.24 1.20 -26.93
N ASN A 187 -2.07 1.12 -26.29
CA ASN A 187 -1.91 0.56 -24.95
C ASN A 187 -2.79 1.32 -23.94
N THR A 188 -2.68 2.66 -23.91
CA THR A 188 -3.48 3.51 -23.01
C THR A 188 -4.99 3.33 -23.20
N LEU A 189 -5.44 3.20 -24.45
CA LEU A 189 -6.85 3.01 -24.76
C LEU A 189 -7.35 1.63 -24.30
N ILE A 190 -6.60 0.57 -24.59
CA ILE A 190 -6.95 -0.81 -24.21
C ILE A 190 -6.98 -0.96 -22.69
N THR A 191 -5.94 -0.49 -21.99
CA THR A 191 -5.88 -0.56 -20.53
C THR A 191 -6.95 0.30 -19.90
N GLY A 192 -7.12 1.55 -20.35
CA GLY A 192 -8.14 2.46 -19.84
C GLY A 192 -9.56 1.91 -19.98
N LEU A 193 -9.90 1.35 -21.14
CA LEU A 193 -11.20 0.71 -21.36
C LEU A 193 -11.42 -0.49 -20.44
N PHE A 194 -10.38 -1.33 -20.28
CA PHE A 194 -10.43 -2.48 -19.39
C PHE A 194 -10.66 -2.09 -17.92
N PHE A 195 -9.92 -1.11 -17.39
CA PHE A 195 -10.11 -0.65 -16.01
C PHE A 195 -11.45 0.08 -15.81
N THR A 196 -11.92 0.81 -16.82
CA THR A 196 -13.25 1.44 -16.77
C THR A 196 -14.36 0.40 -16.71
N ALA A 197 -14.25 -0.69 -17.49
CA ALA A 197 -15.21 -1.78 -17.43
C ALA A 197 -15.24 -2.45 -16.05
N ILE A 198 -14.08 -2.68 -15.44
CA ILE A 198 -13.99 -3.23 -14.07
C ILE A 198 -14.60 -2.27 -13.05
N ALA A 199 -14.30 -0.97 -13.14
CA ALA A 199 -14.80 0.05 -12.21
C ALA A 199 -16.32 0.23 -12.25
N ILE A 200 -16.99 -0.17 -13.34
CA ILE A 200 -18.46 -0.15 -13.46
C ILE A 200 -19.10 -1.35 -12.76
N VAL A 201 -18.43 -2.51 -12.76
CA VAL A 201 -19.01 -3.79 -12.30
C VAL A 201 -18.65 -4.10 -10.86
N VAL A 202 -17.45 -3.72 -10.40
CA VAL A 202 -16.92 -4.10 -9.09
C VAL A 202 -17.06 -2.93 -8.10
N PRO A 203 -17.65 -3.16 -6.91
CA PRO A 203 -17.74 -2.13 -5.87
C PRO A 203 -16.37 -1.58 -5.46
N PHE A 204 -16.34 -0.30 -5.08
CA PHE A 204 -15.12 0.40 -4.69
C PHE A 204 -14.42 -0.29 -3.51
N ASP A 205 -15.15 -0.72 -2.49
CA ASP A 205 -14.58 -1.37 -1.30
C ASP A 205 -13.86 -2.67 -1.65
N THR A 206 -14.45 -3.48 -2.52
CA THR A 206 -13.83 -4.72 -2.99
C THR A 206 -12.59 -4.45 -3.84
N LEU A 207 -12.63 -3.43 -4.72
CA LEU A 207 -11.46 -3.02 -5.50
C LEU A 207 -10.33 -2.54 -4.60
N TRP A 208 -10.68 -1.76 -3.58
CA TRP A 208 -9.76 -1.24 -2.58
C TRP A 208 -9.04 -2.37 -1.85
N ASP A 209 -9.78 -3.38 -1.38
CA ASP A 209 -9.20 -4.54 -0.71
C ASP A 209 -8.26 -5.35 -1.62
N ILE A 210 -8.65 -5.59 -2.87
CA ILE A 210 -7.81 -6.30 -3.85
C ILE A 210 -6.53 -5.53 -4.15
N VAL A 211 -6.62 -4.20 -4.32
CA VAL A 211 -5.46 -3.33 -4.54
C VAL A 211 -4.52 -3.38 -3.32
N ASN A 212 -5.06 -3.26 -2.11
CA ASN A 212 -4.25 -3.32 -0.88
C ASN A 212 -3.53 -4.66 -0.74
N PHE A 213 -4.23 -5.77 -0.98
CA PHE A 213 -3.61 -7.09 -1.00
C PHE A 213 -2.45 -7.14 -2.01
N GLY A 214 -2.69 -6.67 -3.24
CA GLY A 214 -1.67 -6.63 -4.30
C GLY A 214 -0.44 -5.81 -3.94
N VAL A 215 -0.63 -4.64 -3.33
CA VAL A 215 0.46 -3.75 -2.88
C VAL A 215 1.26 -4.40 -1.76
N MET A 216 0.61 -4.99 -0.75
CA MET A 216 1.31 -5.67 0.35
C MET A 216 2.10 -6.90 -0.16
N MET A 217 1.55 -7.63 -1.13
CA MET A 217 2.27 -8.71 -1.80
C MET A 217 3.47 -8.19 -2.60
N SER A 218 3.30 -7.09 -3.35
CA SER A 218 4.39 -6.43 -4.09
C SER A 218 5.53 -5.98 -3.16
N PHE A 219 5.20 -5.35 -2.03
CA PHE A 219 6.20 -4.97 -1.02
C PHE A 219 6.89 -6.19 -0.40
N SER A 220 6.16 -7.28 -0.19
CA SER A 220 6.75 -8.52 0.33
C SER A 220 7.72 -9.13 -0.68
N ILE A 221 7.36 -9.15 -1.97
CA ILE A 221 8.24 -9.58 -3.06
C ILE A 221 9.46 -8.68 -3.17
N ALA A 222 9.31 -7.35 -3.08
CA ALA A 222 10.43 -6.41 -3.10
C ALA A 222 11.40 -6.66 -1.93
N ASN A 223 10.89 -6.96 -0.73
CA ASN A 223 11.71 -7.33 0.43
C ASN A 223 12.44 -8.67 0.22
N ILE A 224 11.77 -9.68 -0.35
CA ILE A 224 12.36 -10.96 -0.74
C ILE A 224 13.48 -10.73 -1.77
N SER A 225 13.21 -9.96 -2.82
CA SER A 225 14.19 -9.61 -3.86
C SER A 225 15.38 -8.87 -3.28
N LEU A 226 15.19 -7.97 -2.31
CA LEU A 226 16.28 -7.28 -1.62
C LEU A 226 17.16 -8.25 -0.83
N ILE A 227 16.56 -9.19 -0.08
CA ILE A 227 17.33 -10.22 0.64
C ILE A 227 18.15 -11.04 -0.36
N LEU A 228 17.52 -11.54 -1.43
CA LEU A 228 18.18 -12.38 -2.43
C LEU A 228 19.26 -11.63 -3.22
N ALA A 229 19.02 -10.38 -3.60
CA ALA A 229 19.99 -9.54 -4.32
C ALA A 229 21.23 -9.21 -3.47
N ARG A 230 21.09 -9.24 -2.14
CA ARG A 230 22.21 -9.03 -1.22
C ARG A 230 23.04 -10.27 -0.95
N MET A 231 22.53 -11.44 -1.28
CA MET A 231 23.21 -12.70 -0.98
C MET A 231 24.29 -12.99 -2.02
N LYS A 232 25.47 -13.43 -1.58
CA LYS A 232 26.51 -13.89 -2.52
C LYS A 232 26.02 -15.13 -3.30
N PRO A 233 26.47 -15.32 -4.55
CA PRO A 233 26.15 -16.51 -5.35
C PRO A 233 26.62 -17.86 -4.77
N GLN A 234 27.33 -17.88 -3.64
CA GLN A 234 27.90 -19.06 -3.00
C GLN A 234 26.87 -20.01 -2.34
N SER A 235 25.58 -19.68 -2.30
CA SER A 235 24.53 -20.56 -1.75
C SER A 235 23.26 -20.58 -2.62
N PRO A 236 23.35 -21.16 -3.85
CA PRO A 236 22.29 -21.06 -4.85
C PRO A 236 20.97 -21.75 -4.48
N LYS A 237 20.97 -22.70 -3.53
CA LYS A 237 19.76 -23.44 -3.11
C LYS A 237 19.27 -23.07 -1.71
N LEU A 238 20.19 -22.92 -0.75
CA LEU A 238 19.84 -22.68 0.65
C LEU A 238 19.16 -21.31 0.83
N GLY A 239 19.66 -20.29 0.14
CA GLY A 239 19.15 -18.93 0.27
C GLY A 239 17.70 -18.75 -0.13
N PRO A 240 17.34 -19.05 -1.40
CA PRO A 240 15.96 -18.97 -1.86
C PRO A 240 15.00 -19.83 -1.02
N SER A 241 15.43 -21.02 -0.60
CA SER A 241 14.62 -21.90 0.26
C SER A 241 14.36 -21.29 1.64
N LEU A 242 15.37 -20.70 2.28
CA LEU A 242 15.21 -20.03 3.58
C LEU A 242 14.34 -18.77 3.46
N VAL A 243 14.47 -18.00 2.38
CA VAL A 243 13.63 -16.81 2.16
C VAL A 243 12.18 -17.20 1.90
N ALA A 244 11.93 -18.27 1.12
CA ALA A 244 10.58 -18.81 0.95
C ALA A 244 10.01 -19.32 2.27
N ALA A 245 10.80 -20.04 3.07
CA ALA A 245 10.39 -20.49 4.40
C ALA A 245 10.07 -19.31 5.33
N LEU A 246 10.87 -18.24 5.30
CA LEU A 246 10.61 -17.01 6.05
C LEU A 246 9.27 -16.39 5.67
N PHE A 247 8.98 -16.27 4.37
CA PHE A 247 7.73 -15.70 3.89
C PHE A 247 6.50 -16.53 4.33
N VAL A 248 6.57 -17.85 4.20
CA VAL A 248 5.48 -18.75 4.59
C VAL A 248 5.28 -18.79 6.10
N THR A 249 6.37 -18.92 6.88
CA THR A 249 6.28 -18.96 8.35
C THR A 249 5.80 -17.63 8.94
N ALA A 250 6.18 -16.49 8.35
CA ALA A 250 5.66 -15.18 8.73
C ALA A 250 4.13 -15.09 8.48
N GLY A 251 3.66 -15.54 7.31
CA GLY A 251 2.23 -15.57 6.99
C GLY A 251 1.44 -16.47 7.94
N CYS A 252 1.91 -17.71 8.15
CA CYS A 252 1.28 -18.63 9.10
C CYS A 252 1.22 -18.06 10.51
N SER A 253 2.28 -17.41 10.99
CA SER A 253 2.32 -16.78 12.32
C SER A 253 1.20 -15.76 12.47
N VAL A 254 1.05 -14.87 11.49
CA VAL A 254 0.10 -13.76 11.52
C VAL A 254 -1.35 -14.24 11.36
N PHE A 255 -1.65 -15.12 10.41
CA PHE A 255 -3.02 -15.62 10.23
C PHE A 255 -3.50 -16.43 11.44
N LEU A 256 -2.61 -17.21 12.06
CA LEU A 256 -2.94 -17.91 13.30
C LEU A 256 -3.12 -16.96 14.49
N TYR A 257 -2.37 -15.84 14.52
CA TYR A 257 -2.57 -14.78 15.50
C TYR A 257 -3.95 -14.12 15.32
N GLN A 258 -4.33 -13.82 14.08
CA GLN A 258 -5.63 -13.23 13.74
C GLN A 258 -6.79 -14.15 14.16
N GLU A 259 -6.75 -15.42 13.77
CA GLU A 259 -7.76 -16.41 14.17
C GLU A 259 -7.81 -16.64 15.70
N GLY A 260 -6.64 -16.65 16.34
CA GLY A 260 -6.52 -16.88 17.78
C GLY A 260 -6.96 -15.69 18.63
N TYR A 261 -6.74 -14.46 18.17
CA TYR A 261 -7.02 -13.24 18.93
C TYR A 261 -8.38 -12.61 18.58
N GLU A 262 -8.75 -12.59 17.30
CA GLU A 262 -9.94 -11.87 16.81
C GLU A 262 -11.16 -12.77 16.61
N ASN A 263 -11.01 -13.93 15.97
CA ASN A 263 -12.17 -14.75 15.56
C ASN A 263 -12.64 -15.76 16.61
N SER A 264 -11.72 -16.54 17.22
CA SER A 264 -12.10 -17.74 17.99
C SER A 264 -11.54 -17.81 19.42
N SER A 265 -10.82 -16.77 19.91
CA SER A 265 -10.17 -16.75 21.25
C SER A 265 -9.46 -18.06 21.62
N SER A 266 -8.85 -18.73 20.64
CA SER A 266 -8.26 -20.06 20.81
C SER A 266 -6.80 -19.97 21.26
N THR A 267 -6.53 -20.40 22.50
CA THR A 267 -5.17 -20.44 23.06
C THR A 267 -4.22 -21.30 22.21
N ALA A 268 -4.72 -22.34 21.57
CA ALA A 268 -3.91 -23.21 20.70
C ALA A 268 -3.38 -22.46 19.46
N CYS A 269 -4.24 -21.65 18.82
CA CYS A 269 -3.84 -20.83 17.67
C CYS A 269 -2.80 -19.78 18.07
N LEU A 270 -2.95 -19.16 19.24
CA LEU A 270 -1.97 -18.20 19.77
C LEU A 270 -0.61 -18.84 20.07
N ILE A 271 -0.59 -20.04 20.67
CA ILE A 271 0.67 -20.78 20.90
C ILE A 271 1.35 -21.10 19.57
N LEU A 272 0.60 -21.60 18.59
CA LEU A 272 1.13 -21.89 17.27
C LEU A 272 1.66 -20.62 16.57
N ALA A 273 0.94 -19.50 16.68
CA ALA A 273 1.37 -18.22 16.14
C ALA A 273 2.73 -17.79 16.70
N ILE A 274 2.94 -17.93 18.02
CA ILE A 274 4.21 -17.65 18.69
C ILE A 274 5.32 -18.60 18.20
N VAL A 275 5.02 -19.89 18.04
CA VAL A 275 6.00 -20.86 17.51
C VAL A 275 6.46 -20.45 16.12
N PHE A 276 5.54 -20.15 15.21
CA PHE A 276 5.88 -19.69 13.86
C PHE A 276 6.62 -18.34 13.86
N LEU A 277 6.32 -17.44 14.79
CA LEU A 277 7.05 -16.18 14.95
C LEU A 277 8.50 -16.43 15.35
N ILE A 278 8.73 -17.30 16.35
CA ILE A 278 10.08 -17.69 16.79
C ILE A 278 10.83 -18.37 15.63
N THR A 279 10.17 -19.23 14.86
CA THR A 279 10.75 -19.84 13.65
C THR A 279 11.14 -18.77 12.63
N THR A 280 10.29 -17.78 12.37
CA THR A 280 10.57 -16.67 11.43
C THR A 280 11.81 -15.87 11.85
N VAL A 281 11.92 -15.56 13.15
CA VAL A 281 13.11 -14.89 13.72
C VAL A 281 14.34 -15.79 13.59
N GLY A 282 14.22 -17.08 13.90
CA GLY A 282 15.29 -18.06 13.76
C GLY A 282 15.80 -18.20 12.33
N ILE A 283 14.91 -18.19 11.33
CA ILE A 283 15.27 -18.19 9.92
C ILE A 283 16.00 -16.89 9.54
N SER A 284 15.54 -15.73 10.04
CA SER A 284 16.18 -14.43 9.81
C SER A 284 17.61 -14.40 10.35
N VAL A 285 17.83 -14.93 11.57
CA VAL A 285 19.17 -15.08 12.15
C VAL A 285 20.02 -16.07 11.34
N THR A 286 19.42 -17.19 10.90
CA THR A 286 20.12 -18.19 10.09
C THR A 286 20.56 -17.61 8.75
N LEU A 287 19.71 -16.81 8.09
CA LEU A 287 20.05 -16.06 6.89
C LEU A 287 21.22 -15.10 7.14
N PHE A 288 21.20 -14.36 8.25
CA PHE A 288 22.29 -13.44 8.60
C PHE A 288 23.63 -14.16 8.80
N VAL A 289 23.64 -15.32 9.48
CA VAL A 289 24.88 -16.05 9.80
C VAL A 289 25.39 -16.90 8.64
N LYS A 290 24.50 -17.64 7.95
CA LYS A 290 24.90 -18.63 6.93
C LYS A 290 24.97 -18.06 5.51
N CYS A 291 24.37 -16.91 5.26
CA CYS A 291 24.33 -16.32 3.91
C CYS A 291 25.15 -15.02 3.87
N PRO A 292 26.44 -15.08 3.48
CA PRO A 292 27.28 -13.89 3.43
C PRO A 292 26.74 -12.89 2.40
N GLN A 293 26.68 -11.62 2.81
CA GLN A 293 26.15 -10.55 1.99
C GLN A 293 27.23 -9.94 1.07
N THR A 294 26.83 -9.45 -0.09
CA THR A 294 27.69 -8.68 -0.99
C THR A 294 28.00 -7.32 -0.38
N ALA A 295 29.25 -6.86 -0.53
CA ALA A 295 29.67 -5.54 -0.08
C ALA A 295 28.85 -4.43 -0.76
N ASN A 296 28.65 -3.33 -0.04
CA ASN A 296 27.91 -2.18 -0.55
C ASN A 296 28.58 -1.60 -1.80
N SER A 297 27.86 -1.56 -2.92
CA SER A 297 28.33 -0.87 -4.12
C SER A 297 28.37 0.64 -3.88
N PRO A 298 29.48 1.34 -4.19
CA PRO A 298 29.65 2.75 -3.87
C PRO A 298 28.63 3.69 -4.55
N GLY A 299 27.94 3.24 -5.61
CA GLY A 299 26.95 4.03 -6.36
C GLY A 299 25.49 3.94 -5.89
N LEU A 300 25.13 2.98 -5.03
CA LEU A 300 23.72 2.71 -4.66
C LEU A 300 23.47 2.93 -3.16
N PHE A 301 22.23 3.26 -2.79
CA PHE A 301 21.82 3.28 -1.39
C PHE A 301 21.86 1.86 -0.83
N ALA A 302 22.38 1.70 0.37
CA ALA A 302 22.44 0.41 1.04
C ALA A 302 21.43 0.32 2.18
N ALA A 303 20.46 -0.57 2.03
CA ALA A 303 19.50 -0.86 3.08
C ALA A 303 20.24 -1.37 4.34
N PRO A 304 20.03 -0.75 5.50
CA PRO A 304 20.63 -1.22 6.75
C PRO A 304 19.98 -2.53 7.23
N LEU A 305 20.69 -3.28 8.08
CA LEU A 305 20.15 -4.42 8.85
C LEU A 305 19.39 -5.49 8.03
N VAL A 306 19.81 -5.77 6.79
CA VAL A 306 19.34 -6.94 6.03
C VAL A 306 19.88 -8.20 6.73
N PRO A 307 19.09 -9.28 6.96
CA PRO A 307 17.71 -9.50 6.52
C PRO A 307 16.62 -9.10 7.55
N PHE A 308 16.98 -8.55 8.71
CA PHE A 308 16.04 -8.26 9.80
C PHE A 308 14.99 -7.21 9.45
N ILE A 309 15.39 -6.08 8.84
CA ILE A 309 14.44 -5.04 8.41
C ILE A 309 13.46 -5.61 7.36
N PRO A 310 13.92 -6.24 6.26
CA PRO A 310 13.01 -6.88 5.31
C PRO A 310 12.09 -7.94 5.92
N ALA A 311 12.58 -8.74 6.87
CA ALA A 311 11.78 -9.74 7.57
C ALA A 311 10.66 -9.10 8.41
N ALA A 312 10.96 -8.01 9.13
CA ALA A 312 9.96 -7.25 9.87
C ALA A 312 8.92 -6.61 8.94
N CYS A 313 9.34 -6.09 7.78
CA CYS A 313 8.42 -5.57 6.77
C CYS A 313 7.50 -6.67 6.21
N ILE A 314 8.03 -7.87 5.92
CA ILE A 314 7.22 -9.01 5.47
C ILE A 314 6.17 -9.39 6.53
N LEU A 315 6.55 -9.40 7.81
CA LEU A 315 5.61 -9.67 8.91
C LEU A 315 4.52 -8.59 8.99
N ALA A 316 4.89 -7.31 8.89
CA ALA A 316 3.93 -6.21 8.89
C ALA A 316 2.98 -6.26 7.68
N ASN A 317 3.49 -6.58 6.49
CA ASN A 317 2.67 -6.75 5.28
C ASN A 317 1.66 -7.89 5.45
N TRP A 318 2.10 -9.03 5.99
CA TRP A 318 1.19 -10.13 6.32
C TRP A 318 0.13 -9.71 7.34
N TYR A 319 0.52 -8.91 8.33
CA TYR A 319 -0.41 -8.38 9.34
C TYR A 319 -1.48 -7.50 8.69
N MET A 320 -1.11 -6.59 7.80
CA MET A 320 -2.07 -5.78 7.02
C MET A 320 -2.98 -6.67 6.15
N ILE A 321 -2.42 -7.70 5.51
CA ILE A 321 -3.20 -8.63 4.68
C ILE A 321 -4.24 -9.37 5.53
N ALA A 322 -3.86 -9.85 6.71
CA ALA A 322 -4.75 -10.61 7.58
C ALA A 322 -5.95 -9.81 8.12
N GLN A 323 -5.89 -8.47 8.05
CA GLN A 323 -7.00 -7.59 8.44
C GLN A 323 -8.02 -7.30 7.33
N ILE A 324 -7.71 -7.66 6.09
CA ILE A 324 -8.67 -7.54 4.98
C ILE A 324 -9.80 -8.57 5.17
N ASP A 325 -11.00 -8.27 4.66
CA ASP A 325 -12.15 -9.17 4.73
C ASP A 325 -11.86 -10.54 4.06
N HIS A 326 -12.41 -11.61 4.64
CA HIS A 326 -12.18 -12.99 4.20
C HIS A 326 -12.65 -13.22 2.77
N LEU A 327 -13.75 -12.59 2.38
CA LEU A 327 -14.30 -12.70 1.03
C LEU A 327 -13.36 -12.01 0.02
N ALA A 328 -12.81 -10.85 0.40
CA ALA A 328 -11.83 -10.13 -0.39
C ALA A 328 -10.49 -10.86 -0.52
N HIS A 329 -10.07 -11.65 0.47
CA HIS A 329 -8.91 -12.55 0.32
C HIS A 329 -9.11 -13.54 -0.82
N GLY A 330 -10.28 -14.18 -0.90
CA GLY A 330 -10.61 -15.14 -1.95
C GLY A 330 -10.49 -14.53 -3.35
N PHE A 331 -11.08 -13.34 -3.55
CA PHE A 331 -10.96 -12.63 -4.83
C PHE A 331 -9.53 -12.18 -5.14
N SER A 332 -8.79 -11.71 -4.13
CA SER A 332 -7.42 -11.27 -4.29
C SER A 332 -6.49 -12.41 -4.70
N VAL A 333 -6.63 -13.58 -4.06
CA VAL A 333 -5.88 -14.79 -4.42
C VAL A 333 -6.25 -15.25 -5.83
N ALA A 334 -7.54 -15.27 -6.17
CA ALA A 334 -7.98 -15.62 -7.52
C ALA A 334 -7.38 -14.68 -8.57
N TRP A 335 -7.36 -13.37 -8.31
CA TRP A 335 -6.78 -12.36 -9.21
C TRP A 335 -5.27 -12.58 -9.40
N MET A 336 -4.54 -12.84 -8.30
CA MET A 336 -3.10 -13.14 -8.37
C MET A 336 -2.81 -14.44 -9.12
N VAL A 337 -3.66 -15.46 -8.95
CA VAL A 337 -3.55 -16.72 -9.70
C VAL A 337 -3.79 -16.49 -11.18
N VAL A 338 -4.81 -15.71 -11.57
CA VAL A 338 -5.05 -15.33 -12.97
C VAL A 338 -3.84 -14.58 -13.53
N GLY A 339 -3.29 -13.61 -12.79
CA GLY A 339 -2.08 -12.90 -13.17
C GLY A 339 -0.89 -13.85 -13.39
N ALA A 340 -0.63 -14.74 -12.43
CA ALA A 340 0.45 -15.73 -12.53
C ALA A 340 0.24 -16.70 -13.71
N ILE A 341 -0.97 -17.22 -13.90
CA ILE A 341 -1.30 -18.08 -15.05
C ILE A 341 -1.09 -17.33 -16.35
N SER A 342 -1.57 -16.08 -16.46
CA SER A 342 -1.36 -15.28 -17.67
C SER A 342 0.13 -15.08 -17.97
N TYR A 343 0.94 -14.84 -16.93
CA TYR A 343 2.38 -14.70 -17.02
C TYR A 343 3.06 -15.99 -17.46
N PHE A 344 2.75 -17.12 -16.82
CA PHE A 344 3.39 -18.41 -17.13
C PHE A 344 2.94 -18.97 -18.47
N VAL A 345 1.65 -18.86 -18.81
CA VAL A 345 1.13 -19.31 -20.10
C VAL A 345 1.75 -18.48 -21.22
N TYR A 346 1.69 -17.15 -21.12
CA TYR A 346 2.25 -16.31 -22.17
C TYR A 346 3.78 -16.43 -22.27
N GLY A 347 4.47 -16.41 -21.12
CA GLY A 347 5.92 -16.57 -21.03
C GLY A 347 6.39 -17.94 -21.52
N TYR A 348 5.68 -19.04 -21.23
CA TYR A 348 6.03 -20.36 -21.75
C TYR A 348 5.94 -20.44 -23.28
N PHE A 349 4.96 -19.77 -23.88
CA PHE A 349 4.78 -19.78 -25.33
C PHE A 349 5.67 -18.77 -26.10
N HIS A 350 6.26 -17.78 -25.42
CA HIS A 350 6.98 -16.67 -26.07
C HIS A 350 8.38 -16.36 -25.49
N ALA A 351 8.85 -17.07 -24.45
CA ALA A 351 10.21 -16.88 -23.89
C ALA A 351 11.34 -17.43 -24.77
N GLU A 352 11.03 -18.07 -25.89
CA GLU A 352 12.00 -18.48 -26.91
C GLU A 352 11.72 -17.76 -28.23
N SER A 353 12.07 -16.47 -28.35
CA SER A 353 12.31 -15.84 -29.66
C SER A 353 13.22 -14.62 -29.56
#